data_AF-A0A8T3N1U9-F1
#
_entry.id   AF-A0A8T3N1U9-F1
#
_cell.length_a   1.000
_cell.length_b   1.000
_cell.length_c   1.000
_cell.angle_alpha   90.00
_cell.angle_beta   90.00
_cell.angle_gamma   90.00
#
_symmetry.space_group_name_H-M   'P 1'
#
loop_
_entity.id
_entity.type
_entity.pdbx_description
1 polymer ?
#
loop_
_entity_poly.entity_id
_entity_poly.type
_entity_poly.pdbx_seq_one_letter_code
_entity_poly.pdbx_strand_id
1 'polypeptide(L)'
;MPLICATCGAASEPGRKFCAECGALLTVSCPLCAASNRPDARFCGDCGAGLSAGAIPPERAEHEAFDKTVAAVAERRLVSVLFADLVGFTSLSEARDPEAVRDILSRYFGIASDIIGRYYREVHRGRGDGRLGRPDRA
;
A
#
# COMPACT_ATOMS: atom_id res chain seq x y z
N MET A 1 34.36 22.20 -4.04
CA MET A 1 33.68 22.19 -5.36
C MET A 1 32.17 22.19 -5.09
N PRO A 2 31.41 23.17 -5.61
CA PRO A 2 29.95 23.18 -5.44
C PRO A 2 29.31 21.98 -6.17
N LEU A 3 28.23 21.44 -5.61
CA LEU A 3 27.46 20.36 -6.25
C LEU A 3 26.47 20.99 -7.23
N ILE A 4 26.43 20.50 -8.46
CA ILE A 4 25.45 20.94 -9.46
C ILE A 4 24.19 20.09 -9.31
N CYS A 5 23.03 20.75 -9.16
CA CYS A 5 21.75 20.07 -9.08
C CYS A 5 21.44 19.35 -10.40
N ALA A 6 21.21 18.04 -10.35
CA ALA A 6 20.83 17.26 -11.54
C ALA A 6 19.43 17.59 -12.08
N THR A 7 18.57 18.24 -11.28
CA THR A 7 17.20 18.57 -11.66
C THR A 7 17.09 19.95 -12.32
N CYS A 8 17.73 20.99 -11.77
CA CYS A 8 17.61 22.36 -12.30
C CYS A 8 18.95 22.98 -12.77
N GLY A 9 20.08 22.30 -12.58
CA GLY A 9 21.40 22.81 -12.97
C GLY A 9 21.99 23.88 -12.05
N ALA A 10 21.28 24.31 -11.00
CA ALA A 10 21.79 25.31 -10.06
C ALA A 10 22.97 24.79 -9.23
N ALA A 11 23.98 25.64 -9.01
CA ALA A 11 25.09 25.36 -8.12
C ALA A 11 24.63 25.42 -6.65
N SER A 12 25.01 24.41 -5.88
CA SER A 12 24.62 24.29 -4.47
C SER A 12 25.83 24.35 -3.55
N GLU A 13 25.64 24.93 -2.36
CA GLU A 13 26.67 25.01 -1.33
C GLU A 13 27.09 23.61 -0.85
N PRO A 14 28.39 23.39 -0.55
CA PRO A 14 28.86 22.13 0.01
C PRO A 14 28.10 21.75 1.29
N GLY A 15 27.64 20.50 1.39
CA GLY A 15 26.95 19.98 2.58
C GLY A 15 25.43 20.18 2.63
N ARG A 16 24.82 20.83 1.62
CA ARG A 16 23.35 20.91 1.51
C ARG A 16 22.75 19.58 1.06
N LYS A 17 21.67 19.15 1.73
CA LYS A 17 20.92 17.92 1.38
C LYS A 17 19.89 18.15 0.27
N PHE A 18 19.43 19.39 0.11
CA PHE A 18 18.41 19.79 -0.85
C PHE A 18 18.84 21.05 -1.59
N CYS A 19 18.40 21.19 -2.85
CA CYS A 19 18.63 22.39 -3.65
C CYS A 19 17.76 23.55 -3.14
N ALA A 20 18.37 24.73 -2.95
CA ALA A 20 17.65 25.93 -2.51
C ALA A 20 16.69 26.49 -3.57
N GLU A 21 16.93 26.21 -4.85
CA GLU A 21 16.12 26.72 -5.96
C GLU A 21 14.92 25.82 -6.27
N CYS A 22 15.14 24.50 -6.42
CA CYS A 22 14.08 23.58 -6.87
C CYS A 22 13.63 22.55 -5.81
N GLY A 23 14.31 22.48 -4.65
CA GLY A 23 13.99 21.53 -3.58
C GLY A 23 14.44 20.08 -3.83
N ALA A 24 15.09 19.77 -4.96
CA ALA A 24 15.56 18.42 -5.25
C ALA A 24 16.65 17.93 -4.29
N LEU A 25 16.65 16.64 -3.98
CA LEU A 25 17.67 15.99 -3.15
C LEU A 25 19.04 16.04 -3.86
N LEU A 26 20.05 16.58 -3.18
CA LEU A 26 21.43 16.71 -3.68
C LEU A 26 22.33 15.58 -3.19
N THR A 27 21.97 14.94 -2.07
CA THR A 27 22.73 13.85 -1.46
C THR A 27 21.78 12.87 -0.76
N VAL A 28 22.06 11.58 -0.85
CA VAL A 28 21.40 10.52 -0.06
C VAL A 28 22.39 9.93 0.94
N SER A 29 21.99 9.76 2.20
CA SER A 29 22.83 9.13 3.22
C SER A 29 22.68 7.61 3.17
N CYS A 30 23.80 6.89 3.23
CA CYS A 30 23.78 5.44 3.31
C CYS A 30 23.18 5.00 4.66
N PRO A 31 22.20 4.07 4.69
CA PRO A 31 21.62 3.59 5.94
C PRO A 31 22.57 2.70 6.76
N LEU A 32 23.66 2.21 6.15
CA LEU A 32 24.60 1.29 6.78
C LEU A 32 25.85 2.00 7.34
N CYS A 33 26.43 2.95 6.61
CA CYS A 33 27.65 3.65 7.03
C CYS A 33 27.51 5.17 7.16
N ALA A 34 26.31 5.73 6.93
CA ALA A 34 26.01 7.16 6.96
C ALA A 34 26.76 8.03 5.93
N ALA A 35 27.55 7.44 5.02
CA ALA A 35 28.23 8.16 3.95
C ALA A 35 27.24 8.92 3.04
N SER A 36 27.62 10.11 2.61
CA SER A 36 26.86 10.93 1.66
C SER A 36 27.14 10.48 0.23
N ASN A 37 26.11 10.02 -0.46
CA ASN A 37 26.19 9.56 -1.84
C ASN A 37 25.36 10.47 -2.74
N ARG A 38 25.63 10.44 -4.05
CA ARG A 38 24.80 11.16 -5.01
C ARG A 38 23.37 10.58 -5.03
N PRO A 39 22.35 11.39 -5.31
CA PRO A 39 20.95 10.94 -5.34
C PRO A 39 20.70 9.88 -6.42
N ASP A 40 21.51 9.86 -7.49
CA ASP A 40 21.47 8.88 -8.57
C ASP A 40 22.33 7.62 -8.30
N ALA A 41 23.06 7.56 -7.17
CA ALA A 41 23.89 6.41 -6.84
C ALA A 41 23.03 5.20 -6.45
N ARG A 42 23.25 4.07 -7.14
CA ARG A 42 22.60 2.78 -6.84
C ARG A 42 23.26 2.02 -5.69
N PHE A 43 24.52 2.30 -5.42
CA PHE A 43 25.33 1.68 -4.37
C PHE A 43 26.12 2.75 -3.63
N CYS A 44 26.45 2.48 -2.36
CA CYS A 44 27.30 3.35 -1.56
C CYS A 44 28.76 3.23 -1.99
N GLY A 45 29.41 4.38 -2.23
CA GLY A 45 30.82 4.44 -2.61
C GLY A 45 31.80 3.97 -1.53
N ASP A 46 31.39 3.97 -0.25
CA ASP A 46 32.27 3.63 0.88
C ASP A 46 32.07 2.19 1.38
N CYS A 47 30.82 1.72 1.49
CA CYS A 47 30.53 0.39 2.06
C CYS A 47 29.92 -0.61 1.06
N GLY A 48 29.62 -0.20 -0.17
CA GLY A 48 29.04 -1.05 -1.21
C GLY A 48 27.55 -1.40 -1.04
N ALA A 49 26.89 -0.90 0.01
CA ALA A 49 25.47 -1.16 0.25
C ALA A 49 24.55 -0.61 -0.85
N GLY A 50 23.48 -1.33 -1.18
CA GLY A 50 22.45 -0.85 -2.12
C GLY A 50 21.71 0.37 -1.57
N LEU A 51 21.72 1.45 -2.35
CA LEU A 51 20.96 2.67 -2.08
C LEU A 51 19.75 2.63 -3.03
N SER A 52 18.56 2.36 -2.50
CA SER A 52 17.35 2.33 -3.32
C SER A 52 17.13 3.70 -3.96
N ALA A 53 17.33 3.77 -5.27
CA ALA A 53 17.29 4.99 -6.07
C ALA A 53 15.93 5.69 -5.92
N GLY A 54 15.90 6.78 -5.16
CA GLY A 54 14.79 7.71 -5.15
C GLY A 54 14.88 8.63 -6.36
N ALA A 55 14.30 8.23 -7.49
CA ALA A 55 14.13 9.07 -8.68
C ALA A 55 12.64 9.32 -8.97
N ILE A 56 12.13 10.37 -8.30
CA ILE A 56 11.09 11.39 -8.59
C ILE A 56 9.98 11.12 -9.65
N PRO A 57 8.77 11.66 -9.40
CA PRO A 57 8.18 12.60 -10.36
C PRO A 57 7.78 13.94 -9.69
N PRO A 58 8.10 15.09 -10.28
CA PRO A 58 7.59 16.37 -9.82
C PRO A 58 6.61 16.94 -10.85
N GLU A 59 5.30 16.80 -10.66
CA GLU A 59 4.34 17.83 -11.07
C GLU A 59 3.23 17.91 -10.00
N ARG A 60 3.00 19.13 -9.51
CA ARG A 60 2.11 19.45 -8.38
C ARG A 60 0.67 19.67 -8.84
N ALA A 61 -0.24 19.46 -7.89
CA ALA A 61 -1.70 19.55 -7.93
C ALA A 61 -2.33 18.31 -8.58
N GLU A 62 -3.32 17.62 -8.02
CA GLU A 62 -4.36 18.03 -7.08
C GLU A 62 -5.05 16.77 -6.50
N HIS A 63 -5.36 16.83 -5.20
CA HIS A 63 -6.25 16.02 -4.36
C HIS A 63 -6.42 14.50 -4.55
N GLU A 64 -6.16 13.79 -3.44
CA GLU A 64 -6.87 12.61 -2.93
C GLU A 64 -7.24 11.48 -3.92
N ALA A 65 -6.37 10.46 -4.01
CA ALA A 65 -6.82 9.08 -4.13
C ALA A 65 -5.72 8.12 -3.64
N PHE A 66 -5.98 7.49 -2.50
CA PHE A 66 -5.26 6.33 -2.02
C PHE A 66 -5.63 5.13 -2.91
N ASP A 67 -5.05 5.02 -4.10
CA ASP A 67 -5.22 3.83 -4.93
C ASP A 67 -3.87 3.22 -5.27
N LYS A 68 -3.44 2.30 -4.39
CA LYS A 68 -2.43 1.30 -4.75
C LYS A 68 -3.07 0.34 -5.75
N THR A 69 -3.13 0.73 -7.02
CA THR A 69 -3.38 -0.21 -8.10
C THR A 69 -2.09 -0.99 -8.32
N VAL A 70 -1.87 -2.02 -7.49
CA VAL A 70 -1.01 -3.13 -7.89
C VAL A 70 -1.64 -3.65 -9.17
N ALA A 71 -0.94 -3.53 -10.30
CA ALA A 71 -1.35 -4.16 -11.54
C ALA A 71 -1.52 -5.66 -11.23
N ALA A 72 -2.77 -6.09 -11.05
CA ALA A 72 -3.11 -7.44 -10.69
C ALA A 72 -2.80 -8.32 -11.89
N VAL A 73 -1.58 -8.85 -11.93
CA VAL A 73 -1.23 -9.92 -12.86
C VAL A 73 -2.13 -11.10 -12.49
N ALA A 74 -3.02 -11.47 -13.41
CA ALA A 74 -3.93 -12.58 -13.21
C ALA A 74 -3.09 -13.88 -13.11
N GLU A 75 -2.95 -14.40 -11.89
CA GLU A 75 -2.22 -15.62 -11.62
C GLU A 75 -3.02 -16.57 -10.72
N ARG A 76 -2.77 -17.88 -10.89
CA ARG A 76 -3.42 -18.93 -10.10
C ARG A 76 -2.59 -19.18 -8.85
N ARG A 77 -3.15 -18.88 -7.68
CA ARG A 77 -2.54 -19.17 -6.38
C ARG A 77 -3.36 -20.24 -5.64
N LEU A 78 -2.68 -21.13 -4.93
CA LEU A 78 -3.32 -21.99 -3.94
C LEU A 78 -3.64 -21.13 -2.71
N VAL A 79 -4.91 -21.01 -2.36
CA VAL A 79 -5.38 -20.20 -1.23
C VAL A 79 -6.24 -21.03 -0.28
N SER A 80 -6.25 -20.66 0.99
CA SER A 80 -7.19 -21.18 1.99
C SER A 80 -8.34 -20.20 2.16
N VAL A 81 -9.57 -20.69 2.05
CA VAL A 81 -10.79 -19.88 2.20
C VAL A 81 -11.50 -20.29 3.49
N LEU A 82 -11.88 -19.30 4.30
CA LEU A 82 -12.67 -19.50 5.52
C LEU A 82 -14.08 -18.98 5.29
N PHE A 83 -15.08 -19.84 5.50
CA PHE A 83 -16.49 -19.46 5.52
C PHE A 83 -17.01 -19.53 6.96
N ALA A 84 -17.75 -18.50 7.37
CA ALA A 84 -18.41 -18.44 8.66
C ALA A 84 -19.79 -17.80 8.50
N ASP A 85 -20.79 -18.36 9.18
CA ASP A 85 -22.17 -17.89 9.14
C ASP A 85 -22.74 -17.76 10.57
N LEU A 86 -23.70 -16.85 10.74
CA LEU A 86 -24.37 -16.61 12.01
C LEU A 86 -25.57 -17.54 12.17
N VAL A 87 -25.47 -18.47 13.12
CA VAL A 87 -26.57 -19.39 13.44
C VAL A 87 -27.80 -18.62 13.91
N GLY A 88 -28.96 -18.88 13.29
CA GLY A 88 -30.24 -18.28 13.69
C GLY A 88 -30.42 -16.81 13.28
N PHE A 89 -29.58 -16.29 12.36
CA PHE A 89 -29.65 -14.90 11.91
C PHE A 89 -31.02 -14.52 11.32
N THR A 90 -31.68 -15.42 10.59
CA THR A 90 -33.01 -15.17 10.00
C THR A 90 -34.04 -14.78 11.06
N SER A 91 -34.19 -15.60 12.11
CA SER A 91 -35.13 -15.32 13.20
C SER A 91 -34.76 -14.07 13.99
N LEU A 92 -33.47 -13.77 14.13
CA LEU A 92 -32.99 -12.53 14.77
C LEU A 92 -33.36 -11.29 13.94
N SER A 93 -33.26 -11.39 12.61
CA SER A 93 -33.50 -10.28 11.68
C SER A 93 -34.99 -9.94 11.52
N GLU A 94 -35.86 -10.95 11.60
CA GLU A 94 -37.31 -10.77 11.51
C GLU A 94 -37.90 -10.18 12.80
N ALA A 95 -37.28 -10.46 13.95
CA ALA A 95 -37.77 -10.04 15.26
C ALA A 95 -37.26 -8.65 15.70
N ARG A 96 -36.43 -7.96 14.90
CA ARG A 96 -35.79 -6.69 15.28
C ARG A 96 -35.89 -5.64 14.18
N ASP A 97 -35.79 -4.39 14.61
CA ASP A 97 -35.68 -3.27 13.70
C ASP A 97 -34.42 -3.40 12.80
N PRO A 98 -34.50 -3.08 11.50
CA PRO A 98 -33.36 -3.17 10.58
C PRO A 98 -32.12 -2.41 11.02
N GLU A 99 -32.25 -1.27 11.70
CA GLU A 99 -31.10 -0.52 12.22
C GLU A 99 -30.43 -1.27 13.38
N ALA A 100 -31.21 -1.88 14.26
CA ALA A 100 -30.69 -2.69 15.36
C ALA A 100 -29.97 -3.95 14.85
N VAL A 101 -30.48 -4.59 13.79
CA VAL A 101 -29.81 -5.72 13.14
C VAL A 101 -28.48 -5.28 12.51
N ARG A 102 -28.47 -4.11 11.84
CA ARG A 102 -27.25 -3.53 11.26
C ARG A 102 -26.19 -3.22 12.30
N ASP A 103 -26.57 -2.72 13.47
CA ASP A 103 -25.62 -2.43 14.54
C ASP A 103 -24.97 -3.71 15.08
N ILE A 104 -25.77 -4.76 15.32
CA ILE A 104 -25.27 -6.08 15.72
C ILE A 104 -24.30 -6.65 14.70
N LEU A 105 -24.66 -6.62 13.41
CA LEU A 105 -23.80 -7.10 12.33
C LEU A 105 -22.51 -6.29 12.24
N SER A 106 -22.59 -4.97 12.34
CA SER A 106 -21.43 -4.09 12.27
C SER A 106 -20.44 -4.40 13.39
N ARG A 107 -20.95 -4.62 14.62
CA ARG A 107 -20.14 -5.01 15.76
C ARG A 107 -19.52 -6.39 15.60
N TYR A 108 -20.30 -7.37 15.13
CA TYR A 108 -19.83 -8.73 14.83
C TYR A 108 -18.70 -8.71 13.80
N PHE A 109 -18.91 -8.05 12.65
CA PHE A 109 -17.92 -7.96 11.59
C PHE A 109 -16.68 -7.17 12.02
N GLY A 110 -16.81 -6.17 12.90
CA GLY A 110 -15.68 -5.46 13.49
C GLY A 110 -14.77 -6.40 14.27
N ILE A 111 -15.33 -7.17 15.21
CA ILE A 111 -14.58 -8.13 16.03
C ILE A 111 -13.98 -9.24 15.15
N ALA A 112 -14.77 -9.80 14.23
CA ALA A 112 -14.31 -10.84 13.32
C ALA A 112 -13.16 -10.32 12.43
N SER A 113 -13.24 -9.10 11.92
CA SER A 113 -12.19 -8.52 11.08
C SER A 113 -10.90 -8.24 11.85
N ASP A 114 -11.00 -7.82 13.11
CA ASP A 114 -9.82 -7.64 13.97
C ASP A 114 -9.12 -8.98 14.23
N ILE A 115 -9.87 -10.02 14.59
CA ILE A 115 -9.33 -11.37 14.79
C ILE A 115 -8.72 -11.92 13.50
N ILE A 116 -9.44 -11.82 12.37
CA ILE A 116 -8.95 -12.29 11.08
C ILE A 116 -7.69 -11.50 10.68
N GLY A 117 -7.66 -10.18 10.86
CA GLY A 117 -6.49 -9.35 10.53
C GLY A 117 -5.24 -9.68 11.36
N ARG A 118 -5.39 -10.20 12.58
CA ARG A 118 -4.26 -10.67 13.41
C ARG A 118 -3.62 -11.95 12.87
N TYR A 119 -4.42 -12.85 12.28
CA TYR A 119 -3.94 -14.17 11.82
C TYR A 119 -3.73 -14.25 10.31
N TYR A 120 -4.47 -13.45 9.53
CA TYR A 120 -4.45 -13.46 8.07
C TYR A 120 -4.00 -12.09 7.55
N ARG A 121 -2.87 -12.11 6.84
CA ARG A 121 -2.20 -10.92 6.30
C ARG A 121 -3.00 -10.25 5.17
N GLU A 122 -3.92 -10.97 4.55
CA GLU A 122 -4.72 -10.48 3.41
C GLU A 122 -6.17 -10.95 3.54
N VAL A 123 -7.10 -10.00 3.67
CA VAL A 123 -8.54 -10.26 3.79
C VAL A 123 -9.24 -9.75 2.54
N HIS A 124 -9.55 -10.64 1.62
CA HIS A 124 -10.42 -10.30 0.50
C HIS A 124 -11.88 -10.46 0.93
N ARG A 125 -12.54 -9.32 1.20
CA ARG A 125 -14.00 -9.30 1.34
C ARG A 125 -14.63 -9.48 -0.04
N GLY A 126 -14.82 -10.73 -0.44
CA GLY A 126 -15.65 -11.06 -1.60
C GLY A 126 -17.06 -10.52 -1.35
N ARG A 127 -17.53 -9.60 -2.21
CA ARG A 127 -18.97 -9.35 -2.29
C ARG A 127 -19.60 -10.63 -2.81
N GLY A 128 -20.43 -11.27 -2.00
CA GLY A 128 -21.29 -12.34 -2.48
C GLY A 128 -22.20 -11.82 -3.57
N ASP A 129 -21.92 -12.17 -4.81
CA ASP A 129 -22.93 -12.32 -5.87
C ASP A 129 -22.76 -13.75 -6.36
N GLY A 130 -23.53 -14.65 -5.74
CA GLY A 130 -23.67 -16.01 -6.24
C GLY A 130 -24.31 -15.95 -7.62
N ARG A 131 -23.51 -16.14 -8.67
CA ARG A 131 -24.04 -16.47 -9.99
C ARG A 131 -23.92 -17.95 -10.24
N LEU A 132 -25.05 -18.61 -10.06
CA LEU A 132 -25.40 -19.89 -10.65
C LEU A 132 -25.16 -19.81 -12.17
N GLY A 133 -24.18 -20.57 -12.67
CA GLY A 133 -23.93 -20.79 -14.10
C GLY A 133 -24.04 -22.29 -14.41
N ARG A 134 -24.92 -22.64 -15.35
CA ARG A 134 -25.45 -23.99 -15.66
C ARG A 134 -24.39 -25.10 -15.81
N PRO A 135 -24.79 -26.37 -15.54
CA PRO A 135 -24.09 -27.51 -16.08
C PRO A 135 -24.42 -27.65 -17.57
N ASP A 136 -23.49 -27.33 -18.45
CA ASP A 136 -23.51 -27.86 -19.81
C ASP A 136 -22.71 -29.16 -19.83
N ARG A 137 -23.46 -30.27 -19.75
CA ARG A 137 -23.02 -31.52 -20.36
C ARG A 137 -23.25 -31.41 -21.87
N ALA A 138 -22.19 -31.64 -22.63
CA ALA A 138 -22.20 -32.48 -23.83
C ALA A 138 -20.80 -33.10 -23.97
#